data_AF-A0A955LVE2-F1
#
_entry.id   AF-A0A955LVE2-F1
#
_cell.length_a   1.000
_cell.length_b   1.000
_cell.length_c   1.000
_cell.angle_alpha   90.00
_cell.angle_beta   90.00
_cell.angle_gamma   90.00
#
_symmetry.space_group_name_H-M   'P 1'
#
loop_
_entity.id
_entity.type
_entity.pdbx_description
1 polymer ?
#
loop_
_entity_poly.entity_id
_entity_poly.type
_entity_poly.pdbx_seq_one_letter_code
_entity_poly.pdbx_strand_id
1 'polypeptide(L)'
;FVNEFRKHIRIIATKYILQDEGTLDFALMYVPSESIAYEIVVNTPELLDYAHENRIVVVSPNQFNHYLKVILIGFEGKKIEERAQMIMRSLKSIQGETNRFGEEFRVMTTHLNNAKSKADSAQAAFDSLSNKISNAQALSESHEPVDMLEQQGFALDE
;
A
#
# COMPACT_ATOMS: atom_id res chain seq x y z
N PHE A 1 -43.54 -34.43 27.40
CA PHE A 1 -42.73 -33.77 26.36
C PHE A 1 -42.11 -32.46 26.86
N VAL A 2 -42.90 -31.40 27.12
CA VAL A 2 -42.39 -30.06 27.51
C VAL A 2 -41.41 -30.08 28.69
N ASN A 3 -41.72 -30.81 29.77
CA ASN A 3 -40.85 -30.90 30.95
C ASN A 3 -39.48 -31.53 30.63
N GLU A 4 -39.46 -32.57 29.79
CA GLU A 4 -38.21 -33.19 29.33
C GLU A 4 -37.43 -32.23 28.43
N PHE A 5 -38.08 -31.49 27.55
CA PHE A 5 -37.40 -30.50 26.71
C PHE A 5 -36.76 -29.39 27.56
N ARG A 6 -37.48 -28.83 28.54
CA ARG A 6 -36.93 -27.86 29.51
C ARG A 6 -35.74 -28.40 30.29
N LYS A 7 -35.79 -29.69 30.67
CA LYS A 7 -34.67 -30.36 31.34
C LYS A 7 -33.43 -30.42 30.44
N HIS A 8 -33.59 -30.76 29.16
CA HIS A 8 -32.49 -30.79 28.20
C HIS A 8 -31.89 -29.39 27.98
N ILE A 9 -32.72 -28.35 27.84
CA ILE A 9 -32.25 -26.94 27.75
C ILE A 9 -31.32 -26.61 28.92
N ARG A 10 -31.76 -26.85 30.17
CA ARG A 10 -30.93 -26.57 31.37
C ARG A 10 -29.64 -27.37 31.38
N ILE A 11 -29.70 -28.65 31.03
CA ILE A 11 -28.52 -29.52 30.99
C ILE A 11 -27.52 -28.98 29.97
N ILE A 12 -27.98 -28.61 28.78
CA ILE A 12 -27.10 -28.11 27.72
C ILE A 12 -26.48 -26.78 28.14
N ALA A 13 -27.29 -25.84 28.63
CA ALA A 13 -26.83 -24.54 29.07
C ALA A 13 -25.76 -24.64 30.17
N THR A 14 -25.95 -25.55 31.14
CA THR A 14 -25.01 -25.74 32.25
C THR A 14 -23.73 -26.46 31.83
N LYS A 15 -23.83 -27.43 30.91
CA LYS A 15 -22.69 -28.30 30.56
C LYS A 15 -21.83 -27.78 29.40
N TYR A 16 -22.38 -26.95 28.51
CA TYR A 16 -21.71 -26.61 27.25
C TYR A 16 -21.56 -25.10 26.99
N ILE A 17 -22.19 -24.24 27.80
CA ILE A 17 -21.98 -22.78 27.73
C ILE A 17 -21.04 -22.38 28.87
N LEU A 18 -19.76 -22.67 28.67
CA LEU A 18 -18.65 -22.45 29.60
C LEU A 18 -17.66 -21.44 28.97
N GLN A 19 -18.02 -20.15 29.00
CA GLN A 19 -17.22 -19.09 28.37
C GLN A 19 -15.79 -19.01 28.93
N ASP A 20 -15.61 -19.30 30.23
CA ASP A 20 -14.30 -19.34 30.88
C ASP A 20 -13.41 -20.49 30.36
N GLU A 21 -14.01 -21.50 29.73
CA GLU A 21 -13.33 -22.61 29.05
C GLU A 21 -13.21 -22.38 27.53
N GLY A 22 -13.56 -21.18 27.03
CA GLY A 22 -13.43 -20.80 25.63
C GLY A 22 -14.57 -21.26 24.72
N THR A 23 -15.72 -21.66 25.26
CA THR A 23 -16.91 -21.95 24.45
C THR A 23 -17.60 -20.66 24.00
N LEU A 24 -18.52 -20.79 23.03
CA LEU A 24 -19.44 -19.71 22.70
C LEU A 24 -20.40 -19.44 23.87
N ASP A 25 -21.05 -18.28 23.82
CA ASP A 25 -22.03 -17.81 24.80
C ASP A 25 -23.44 -18.38 24.57
N PHE A 26 -23.60 -19.20 23.54
CA PHE A 26 -24.84 -19.91 23.21
C PHE A 26 -24.54 -21.35 22.77
N ALA A 27 -25.57 -22.20 22.75
CA ALA A 27 -25.49 -23.54 22.17
C ALA A 27 -26.67 -23.83 21.24
N LEU A 28 -26.43 -24.67 20.23
CA LEU A 28 -27.47 -25.18 19.35
C LEU A 28 -28.03 -26.49 19.92
N MET A 29 -29.33 -26.54 20.19
CA MET A 29 -30.02 -27.76 20.57
C MET A 29 -30.68 -28.39 19.34
N TYR A 30 -30.07 -29.46 18.85
CA TYR A 30 -30.55 -30.19 17.68
C TYR A 30 -31.77 -31.06 18.00
N VAL A 31 -32.85 -30.87 17.24
CA VAL A 31 -34.07 -31.67 17.31
C VAL A 31 -34.18 -32.49 16.02
N PRO A 32 -34.02 -33.83 16.07
CA PRO A 32 -33.91 -34.66 14.86
C PRO A 32 -35.18 -34.75 14.02
N SER A 33 -36.35 -34.46 14.61
CA SER A 33 -37.63 -34.48 13.91
C SER A 33 -38.05 -33.06 13.53
N GLU A 34 -38.19 -32.81 12.22
CA GLU A 34 -38.67 -31.53 11.71
C GLU A 34 -40.08 -31.21 12.25
N SER A 35 -40.97 -32.20 12.34
CA SER A 35 -42.33 -32.02 12.86
C SER A 35 -42.33 -31.63 14.34
N ILE A 36 -41.42 -32.19 15.15
CA ILE A 36 -41.30 -31.80 16.56
C ILE A 36 -40.70 -30.39 16.67
N ALA A 37 -39.71 -30.05 15.85
CA ALA A 37 -39.15 -28.69 15.82
C ALA A 37 -40.21 -27.64 15.43
N TYR A 38 -41.04 -27.95 14.43
CA TYR A 38 -42.17 -27.11 14.03
C TYR A 38 -43.19 -26.93 15.17
N GLU A 39 -43.56 -28.02 15.85
CA GLU A 39 -44.48 -27.98 17.00
C GLU A 39 -43.94 -27.06 18.11
N ILE A 40 -42.64 -27.12 18.41
CA ILE A 40 -42.01 -26.26 19.41
C ILE A 40 -42.09 -24.79 18.99
N VAL A 41 -41.71 -24.48 17.75
CA VAL A 41 -41.64 -23.08 17.27
C VAL A 41 -43.02 -22.45 17.13
N VAL A 42 -44.01 -23.20 16.65
CA VAL A 42 -45.34 -22.66 16.32
C VAL A 42 -46.31 -22.76 17.50
N ASN A 43 -46.31 -23.89 18.20
CA ASN A 43 -47.35 -24.19 19.19
C ASN A 43 -46.86 -24.05 20.64
N THR A 44 -45.56 -23.86 20.87
CA THR A 44 -44.99 -23.75 22.23
C THR A 44 -44.02 -22.56 22.40
N PRO A 45 -44.46 -21.31 22.18
CA PRO A 45 -43.59 -20.12 22.23
C PRO A 45 -42.88 -19.95 23.58
N GLU A 46 -43.55 -20.27 24.69
CA GLU A 46 -43.00 -20.23 26.05
C GLU A 46 -41.76 -21.13 26.23
N LEU A 47 -41.66 -22.20 25.44
CA LEU A 47 -40.52 -23.10 25.47
C LEU A 47 -39.35 -22.56 24.66
N LEU A 48 -39.64 -21.83 23.59
CA LEU A 48 -38.65 -21.11 22.79
C LEU A 48 -38.08 -19.93 23.58
N ASP A 49 -38.93 -19.15 24.24
CA ASP A 49 -38.51 -18.08 25.14
C ASP A 49 -37.60 -18.61 26.25
N TYR A 50 -38.00 -19.72 26.89
CA TYR A 50 -37.17 -20.39 27.88
C TYR A 50 -35.82 -20.86 27.32
N ALA A 51 -35.80 -21.36 26.08
CA ALA A 51 -34.55 -21.73 25.41
C ALA A 51 -33.66 -20.50 25.20
N HIS A 52 -34.22 -19.40 24.71
CA HIS A 52 -33.50 -18.14 24.49
C HIS A 52 -32.95 -17.53 25.78
N GLU A 53 -33.72 -17.53 26.86
CA GLU A 53 -33.25 -17.09 28.19
C GLU A 53 -32.06 -17.92 28.69
N ASN A 54 -32.00 -19.19 28.31
CA ASN A 54 -30.89 -20.09 28.61
C ASN A 54 -29.79 -20.09 27.54
N ARG A 55 -29.85 -19.15 26.58
CA ARG A 55 -28.89 -19.01 25.46
C ARG A 55 -28.81 -20.28 24.60
N ILE A 56 -29.94 -20.97 24.46
CA ILE A 56 -30.11 -22.14 23.62
C ILE A 56 -30.92 -21.76 22.38
N VAL A 57 -30.37 -22.07 21.21
CA VAL A 57 -31.09 -21.95 19.94
C VAL A 57 -31.53 -23.34 19.51
N VAL A 58 -32.84 -23.55 19.43
CA VAL A 58 -33.41 -24.81 18.95
C VAL A 58 -33.30 -24.86 17.43
N VAL A 59 -32.79 -25.97 16.89
CA VAL A 59 -32.60 -26.14 15.45
C VAL A 59 -33.11 -27.48 14.96
N SER A 60 -33.81 -27.48 13.82
CA SER A 60 -34.17 -28.68 13.06
C SER A 60 -33.02 -29.16 12.14
N PRO A 61 -33.12 -30.34 11.50
CA PRO A 61 -32.14 -30.80 10.52
C PRO A 61 -31.88 -29.80 9.39
N ASN A 62 -32.94 -29.16 8.87
CA ASN A 62 -32.80 -28.19 7.80
C ASN A 62 -32.16 -26.88 8.32
N GLN A 63 -32.61 -26.39 9.47
CA GLN A 63 -32.04 -25.17 10.07
C GLN A 63 -30.57 -25.37 10.43
N PHE A 64 -30.21 -26.50 11.02
CA PHE A 64 -28.82 -26.80 11.40
C PHE A 64 -27.87 -26.74 10.20
N ASN A 65 -28.29 -27.27 9.05
CA ASN A 65 -27.52 -27.17 7.80
C ASN A 65 -27.28 -25.71 7.39
N HIS A 66 -28.32 -24.86 7.45
CA HIS A 66 -28.18 -23.43 7.17
C HIS A 66 -27.22 -22.72 8.14
N TYR A 67 -27.32 -23.01 9.44
CA TYR A 67 -26.38 -22.46 10.44
C TYR A 67 -24.94 -22.87 10.14
N LEU A 68 -24.68 -24.13 9.81
CA LEU A 68 -23.34 -24.59 9.43
C LEU A 68 -22.82 -23.85 8.19
N LYS A 69 -23.66 -23.64 7.17
CA LYS A 69 -23.28 -22.86 5.99
C LYS A 69 -22.91 -21.42 6.34
N VAL A 70 -23.68 -20.76 7.21
CA VAL A 70 -23.39 -19.40 7.66
C VAL A 70 -22.07 -19.36 8.44
N ILE A 71 -21.81 -20.33 9.31
CA ILE A 71 -20.54 -20.45 10.04
C ILE A 71 -19.37 -20.64 9.08
N LEU A 72 -19.51 -21.51 8.07
CA LEU A 72 -18.49 -21.73 7.05
C LEU A 72 -18.18 -20.44 6.27
N ILE A 73 -19.20 -19.71 5.85
CA ILE A 73 -19.04 -18.41 5.18
C ILE A 73 -18.33 -17.41 6.11
N GLY A 74 -18.67 -17.39 7.40
CA GLY A 74 -17.98 -16.56 8.39
C GLY A 74 -16.48 -16.87 8.48
N PHE A 75 -16.10 -18.15 8.47
CA PHE A 75 -14.69 -18.57 8.47
C PHE A 75 -13.96 -18.24 7.16
N GLU A 76 -14.62 -18.39 6.01
CA GLU A 76 -14.07 -17.93 4.74
C GLU A 76 -13.85 -16.41 4.74
N GLY A 77 -14.80 -15.65 5.29
CA GLY A 77 -14.68 -14.20 5.49
C GLY A 77 -13.45 -13.82 6.31
N LYS A 78 -13.21 -14.52 7.44
CA LYS A 78 -12.01 -14.30 8.27
C LYS A 78 -10.71 -14.54 7.48
N LYS A 79 -10.65 -15.60 6.67
CA LYS A 79 -9.47 -15.89 5.84
C LYS A 79 -9.25 -14.82 4.75
N ILE A 80 -10.33 -14.30 4.18
CA ILE A 80 -10.26 -13.19 3.21
C ILE A 80 -9.75 -11.93 3.90
N GLU A 81 -10.22 -11.62 5.11
CA GLU A 81 -9.77 -10.48 5.91
C GLU A 81 -8.25 -10.53 6.17
N GLU A 82 -7.74 -11.67 6.65
CA GLU A 82 -6.30 -11.86 6.90
C GLU A 82 -5.46 -11.60 5.64
N ARG A 83 -5.92 -12.07 4.48
CA ARG A 83 -5.27 -11.83 3.19
C ARG A 83 -5.35 -10.37 2.75
N ALA A 84 -6.50 -9.73 2.93
CA ALA A 84 -6.67 -8.31 2.62
C ALA A 84 -5.71 -7.46 3.46
N GLN A 85 -5.55 -7.76 4.75
CA GLN A 85 -4.58 -7.09 5.61
C GLN A 85 -3.14 -7.27 5.12
N MET A 86 -2.76 -8.46 4.63
CA MET A 86 -1.44 -8.68 4.02
C MET A 86 -1.25 -7.83 2.77
N ILE A 87 -2.24 -7.79 1.87
CA ILE A 87 -2.19 -6.95 0.66
C ILE A 87 -2.01 -5.47 1.03
N MET A 88 -2.77 -4.96 2.00
CA MET A 88 -2.67 -3.57 2.45
C MET A 88 -1.31 -3.24 3.05
N ARG A 89 -0.70 -4.17 3.80
CA ARG A 89 0.67 -4.01 4.31
C ARG A 89 1.69 -3.93 3.16
N SER A 90 1.59 -4.80 2.16
CA SER A 90 2.46 -4.77 0.99
C SER A 90 2.33 -3.47 0.19
N LEU A 91 1.10 -2.99 -0.01
CA LEU A 91 0.85 -1.72 -0.69
C LEU A 91 1.49 -0.53 0.05
N LYS A 92 1.42 -0.50 1.38
CA LYS A 92 2.11 0.54 2.18
C LYS A 92 3.63 0.49 2.02
N SER A 93 4.21 -0.71 1.94
CA SER A 93 5.66 -0.87 1.68
C SER A 93 6.03 -0.29 0.32
N ILE A 94 5.30 -0.68 -0.72
CA ILE A 94 5.52 -0.20 -2.10
C ILE A 94 5.37 1.32 -2.17
N GLN A 95 4.39 1.91 -1.47
CA GLN A 95 4.24 3.36 -1.40
C GLN A 95 5.46 4.04 -0.77
N GLY A 96 6.01 3.48 0.32
CA GLY A 96 7.23 3.99 0.95
C GLY A 96 8.44 3.92 0.02
N GLU A 97 8.62 2.80 -0.67
CA GLU A 97 9.68 2.63 -1.67
C GLU A 97 9.55 3.61 -2.84
N THR A 98 8.32 3.81 -3.34
CA THR A 98 8.02 4.77 -4.41
C THR A 98 8.39 6.20 -4.01
N ASN A 99 8.07 6.61 -2.79
CA ASN A 99 8.43 7.94 -2.29
C ASN A 99 9.94 8.12 -2.19
N ARG A 100 10.65 7.12 -1.67
CA ARG A 100 12.11 7.15 -1.57
C ARG A 100 12.77 7.25 -2.94
N PHE A 101 12.31 6.44 -3.88
CA PHE A 101 12.75 6.51 -5.27
C PHE A 101 12.49 7.88 -5.89
N GLY A 102 11.32 8.48 -5.63
CA GLY A 102 10.99 9.84 -6.08
C GLY A 102 11.98 10.90 -5.59
N GLU A 103 12.41 10.82 -4.32
CA GLU A 103 13.43 11.74 -3.78
C GLU A 103 14.80 11.53 -4.43
N GLU A 104 15.24 10.28 -4.59
CA GLU A 104 16.50 9.97 -5.26
C GLU A 104 16.49 10.44 -6.72
N PHE A 105 15.37 10.25 -7.43
CA PHE A 105 15.18 10.72 -8.79
C PHE A 105 15.22 12.26 -8.89
N ARG A 106 14.65 12.96 -7.90
CA ARG A 106 14.71 14.43 -7.81
C ARG A 106 16.13 14.94 -7.62
N VAL A 107 16.92 14.28 -6.77
CA VAL A 107 18.34 14.60 -6.56
C VAL A 107 19.13 14.39 -7.85
N MET A 108 18.94 13.25 -8.53
CA MET A 108 19.57 12.97 -9.81
C MET A 108 19.23 14.04 -10.85
N THR A 109 17.96 14.43 -10.96
CA THR A 109 17.51 15.47 -11.89
C THR A 109 18.20 16.82 -11.61
N THR A 110 18.39 17.15 -10.33
CA THR A 110 19.12 18.35 -9.92
C THR A 110 20.58 18.30 -10.39
N HIS A 111 21.26 17.16 -10.23
CA HIS A 111 22.63 16.99 -10.72
C HIS A 111 22.72 17.09 -12.25
N LEU A 112 21.78 16.50 -12.99
CA LEU A 112 21.72 16.61 -14.46
C LEU A 112 21.55 18.06 -14.91
N ASN A 113 20.66 18.83 -14.27
CA ASN A 113 20.46 20.24 -14.58
C ASN A 113 21.73 21.07 -14.31
N ASN A 114 22.40 20.80 -13.18
CA ASN A 114 23.67 21.46 -12.86
C ASN A 114 24.76 21.13 -13.88
N ALA A 115 24.88 19.86 -14.27
CA ALA A 115 25.84 19.43 -15.29
C ALA A 115 25.58 20.10 -16.64
N LYS A 116 24.30 20.16 -17.06
CA LYS A 116 23.89 20.89 -18.27
C LYS A 116 24.28 22.36 -18.22
N SER A 117 23.95 23.06 -17.13
CA SER A 117 24.31 24.47 -16.96
C SER A 117 25.83 24.72 -17.02
N LYS A 118 26.63 23.79 -16.48
CA LYS A 118 28.09 23.84 -16.58
C LYS A 118 28.59 23.59 -18.00
N ALA A 119 27.99 22.67 -18.73
CA ALA A 119 28.30 22.45 -20.14
C ALA A 119 27.99 23.70 -20.98
N ASP A 120 26.82 24.31 -20.79
CA ASP A 120 26.42 25.54 -21.49
C ASP A 120 27.40 26.70 -21.20
N SER A 121 27.83 26.84 -19.94
CA SER A 121 28.82 27.85 -19.53
C SER A 121 30.20 27.61 -20.17
N ALA A 122 30.63 26.35 -20.23
CA ALA A 122 31.90 25.98 -20.86
C ALA A 122 31.88 26.23 -22.36
N GLN A 123 30.76 25.94 -23.04
CA GLN A 123 30.57 26.24 -24.45
C GLN A 123 30.68 27.75 -24.72
N ALA A 124 29.99 28.58 -23.94
CA ALA A 124 30.07 30.04 -24.10
C ALA A 124 31.50 30.59 -23.89
N ALA A 125 32.24 30.04 -22.92
CA ALA A 125 33.63 30.41 -22.69
C ALA A 125 34.54 29.98 -23.86
N PHE A 126 34.31 28.80 -24.41
CA PHE A 126 35.02 28.30 -25.59
C PHE A 126 34.77 29.20 -26.82
N ASP A 127 33.50 29.55 -27.09
CA ASP A 127 33.14 30.42 -28.21
C ASP A 127 33.81 31.81 -28.07
N SER A 128 33.82 32.37 -26.85
CA SER A 128 34.52 33.62 -26.57
C SER A 128 36.03 33.53 -26.83
N LEU A 129 36.66 32.43 -26.41
CA LEU A 129 38.09 32.19 -26.65
C LEU A 129 38.37 32.04 -28.15
N SER A 130 37.56 31.26 -28.87
CA SER A 130 37.67 31.07 -30.31
C SER A 130 37.59 32.41 -31.05
N ASN A 131 36.62 33.26 -30.69
CA ASN A 131 36.48 34.60 -31.27
C ASN A 131 37.70 35.49 -31.00
N LYS A 132 38.28 35.43 -29.79
CA LYS A 132 39.52 36.18 -29.48
C LYS A 132 40.70 35.71 -30.32
N ILE A 133 40.85 34.39 -30.52
CA ILE A 133 41.92 33.82 -31.35
C ILE A 133 41.76 34.30 -32.81
N SER A 134 40.55 34.20 -33.37
CA SER A 134 40.28 34.65 -34.74
C SER A 134 40.58 36.14 -34.93
N ASN A 135 40.21 36.99 -33.97
CA ASN A 135 40.51 38.43 -34.02
C ASN A 135 42.02 38.71 -33.93
N ALA A 136 42.76 37.98 -33.09
CA ALA A 136 44.22 38.14 -32.98
C ALA A 136 44.95 37.73 -34.26
N GLN A 137 44.50 36.66 -34.92
CA GLN A 137 45.04 36.23 -36.22
C GLN A 137 44.82 37.30 -37.30
N ALA A 138 43.61 37.86 -37.38
CA ALA A 138 43.28 38.94 -38.33
C ALA A 138 44.13 40.21 -38.11
N LEU A 139 44.45 40.55 -36.85
CA LEU A 139 45.34 41.67 -36.54
C LEU A 139 46.78 41.40 -36.98
N SER A 140 47.28 40.16 -36.86
CA SER A 140 48.65 39.81 -37.27
C SER A 140 48.86 39.85 -38.79
N GLU A 141 47.81 39.62 -39.58
CA GLU A 141 47.85 39.72 -41.05
C GLU A 141 47.81 41.18 -41.55
N SER A 142 47.51 42.16 -40.68
CA SER A 142 47.43 43.58 -41.05
C SER A 142 48.70 44.40 -40.80
N HIS A 143 49.79 43.79 -40.32
CA HIS A 143 51.11 44.43 -40.19
C HIS A 143 52.03 43.99 -41.34
N GLU A 144 52.02 44.73 -42.45
CA GLU A 144 53.17 44.77 -43.36
C GLU A 144 54.27 45.70 -42.79
N PRO A 145 55.56 45.46 -43.13
CA PRO A 145 56.67 46.21 -42.56
C PRO A 145 56.62 47.68 -42.99
N VAL A 146 56.55 48.59 -42.02
CA VAL A 146 56.68 50.03 -42.27
C VAL A 146 58.15 50.34 -42.54
N ASP A 147 58.46 50.57 -43.81
CA ASP A 147 59.71 51.19 -44.27
C ASP A 147 59.82 52.60 -43.66
N MET A 148 60.89 52.86 -42.91
CA MET A 148 61.22 54.22 -42.46
C MET A 148 62.52 54.66 -43.12
N LEU A 149 62.35 55.35 -44.25
CA LEU A 149 63.36 56.16 -44.88
C LEU A 149 63.79 57.33 -43.98
N GLU A 150 65.10 57.59 -44.09
CA GLU A 150 65.83 58.84 -43.86
C GLU A 150 66.07 59.33 -42.43
N GLN A 151 67.35 59.27 -42.03
CA GLN A 151 68.07 60.52 -41.76
C GLN A 151 69.44 60.50 -42.44
N GLN A 152 69.57 61.36 -43.45
CA GLN A 152 70.84 61.88 -43.95
C GLN A 152 71.58 62.60 -42.83
N GLY A 153 72.92 62.49 -42.83
CA GLY A 153 73.81 63.52 -42.29
C GLY A 153 74.72 63.07 -41.15
N PHE A 154 75.91 62.58 -41.47
CA PHE A 154 77.14 63.35 -41.20
C PHE A 154 78.32 62.75 -41.96
N ALA A 155 79.10 63.63 -42.57
CA ALA A 155 80.24 63.33 -43.43
C ALA A 155 81.57 63.33 -42.65
N LEU A 156 82.61 62.78 -43.32
CA LEU A 156 84.06 62.95 -43.11
C LEU A 156 84.65 62.16 -41.91
N ASP A 157 85.78 61.45 -42.01
CA ASP A 157 87.04 61.78 -42.68
C ASP A 157 87.88 60.54 -43.06
N GLU A 158 88.76 60.75 -44.06
CA GLU A 158 89.95 60.00 -44.56
C GLU A 158 89.87 58.52 -45.00
#